data_AF-A0AAV4XN50-F1
#
_entry.id   AF-A0AAV4XN50-F1
#
_cell.length_a   1.000
_cell.length_b   1.000
_cell.length_c   1.000
_cell.angle_alpha   90.00
_cell.angle_beta   90.00
_cell.angle_gamma   90.00
#
_symmetry.space_group_name_H-M   'P 1'
#
loop_
_entity.id
_entity.type
_entity.pdbx_description
1 polymer ?
#
loop_
_entity_poly.entity_id
_entity_poly.type
_entity_poly.pdbx_seq_one_letter_code
_entity_poly.pdbx_strand_id
1 'polypeptide(L)'
;MEVTRPITNCQICKNINSFTVLENVTKEQFSKYAYLGHPLLVRGGCKNWTALNVFDFDFFKQLYNTTKGAYQSVEEECQFFPFRTTFLSLQEVFNMSESRAKMTSKDEETWYIGWSNCNPDISSVLRQHYSKPHFLPDDSELSAIDWIFMGYQGTGASMHLDYVRRPSWQAQIKGSKTWYLLPPPECEDVCTPMNITVHRGDIILIDTNQWYHTTVIEGNEMSVTLGSEYD
;
A
#
# COMPACT_ATOMS: atom_id res chain seq x y z
N MET A 1 16.71 -3.64 -10.72
CA MET A 1 18.03 -3.47 -11.37
C MET A 1 18.16 -1.99 -11.70
N GLU A 2 18.73 -1.21 -10.77
CA GLU A 2 18.73 0.26 -10.83
C GLU A 2 19.47 0.79 -12.08
N VAL A 3 20.49 0.03 -12.53
CA VAL A 3 21.33 0.32 -13.70
C VAL A 3 20.56 0.31 -15.03
N THR A 4 19.40 -0.38 -15.11
CA THR A 4 18.61 -0.49 -16.35
C THR A 4 17.30 0.28 -16.28
N ARG A 5 17.08 1.11 -15.25
CA ARG A 5 15.91 1.97 -15.14
C ARG A 5 15.96 3.06 -16.23
N PRO A 6 14.84 3.37 -16.90
CA PRO A 6 14.76 4.54 -17.77
C PRO A 6 15.04 5.84 -17.01
N ILE A 7 15.72 6.80 -17.65
CA ILE A 7 15.95 8.12 -17.06
C ILE A 7 14.60 8.78 -16.79
N THR A 8 14.38 9.23 -15.55
CA THR A 8 13.14 9.90 -15.17
C THR A 8 13.06 11.28 -15.81
N ASN A 9 11.88 11.61 -16.33
CA ASN A 9 11.59 12.98 -16.73
C ASN A 9 11.19 13.79 -15.49
N CYS A 10 12.01 14.77 -15.10
CA CYS A 10 11.79 15.58 -13.90
C CYS A 10 10.52 16.47 -13.93
N GLN A 11 9.68 16.41 -14.99
CA GLN A 11 8.33 16.99 -14.95
C GLN A 11 7.44 16.39 -13.84
N ILE A 12 7.77 15.21 -13.31
CA ILE A 12 7.05 14.59 -12.17
C ILE A 12 7.06 15.42 -10.87
N CYS A 13 7.94 16.41 -10.78
CA CYS A 13 8.09 17.25 -9.59
C CYS A 13 8.25 18.73 -9.92
N LYS A 14 8.24 19.11 -11.21
CA LYS A 14 8.53 20.49 -11.60
C LYS A 14 7.48 21.41 -11.01
N ASN A 15 7.91 22.34 -10.16
CA ASN A 15 7.07 23.25 -9.38
C ASN A 15 6.21 22.55 -8.30
N ILE A 16 6.62 21.37 -7.83
CA ILE A 16 5.93 20.61 -6.79
C ILE A 16 6.91 20.30 -5.67
N ASN A 17 6.64 20.89 -4.51
CA ASN A 17 7.48 20.78 -3.34
C ASN A 17 6.77 20.03 -2.19
N SER A 18 5.55 19.56 -2.42
CA SER A 18 4.74 18.82 -1.46
C SER A 18 3.70 17.96 -2.17
N PHE A 19 3.15 16.99 -1.45
CA PHE A 19 2.00 16.22 -1.91
C PHE A 19 0.82 17.13 -2.26
N THR A 20 0.15 16.83 -3.37
CA THR A 20 -1.18 17.39 -3.65
C THR A 20 -2.18 16.71 -2.72
N VAL A 21 -2.88 17.47 -1.88
CA VAL A 21 -3.88 16.93 -0.96
C VAL A 21 -5.27 17.33 -1.46
N LEU A 22 -6.12 16.34 -1.73
CA LEU A 22 -7.49 16.53 -2.16
C LEU A 22 -8.47 16.01 -1.11
N GLU A 23 -9.56 16.74 -0.91
CA GLU A 23 -10.67 16.35 -0.06
C GLU A 23 -11.97 16.40 -0.86
N ASN A 24 -12.91 15.48 -0.60
CA ASN A 24 -14.18 15.39 -1.33
C ASN A 24 -14.01 15.42 -2.86
N VAL A 25 -12.95 14.76 -3.33
CA VAL A 25 -12.54 14.75 -4.74
C VAL A 25 -13.60 14.11 -5.64
N THR A 26 -13.86 14.78 -6.75
CA THR A 26 -14.67 14.28 -7.87
C THR A 26 -13.78 13.67 -8.95
N LYS A 27 -14.36 12.83 -9.81
CA LYS A 27 -13.64 12.24 -10.96
C LYS A 27 -13.04 13.29 -11.90
N GLU A 28 -13.76 14.38 -12.16
CA GLU A 28 -13.29 15.49 -13.01
C GLU A 28 -12.10 16.24 -12.39
N GLN A 29 -12.09 16.39 -11.06
CA GLN A 29 -10.94 16.97 -10.38
C GLN A 29 -9.75 16.02 -10.42
N PHE A 30 -9.97 14.73 -10.15
CA PHE A 30 -8.91 13.73 -10.14
C PHE A 30 -8.28 13.49 -11.52
N SER A 31 -9.07 13.52 -12.61
CA SER A 31 -8.57 13.29 -13.97
C SER A 31 -7.49 14.29 -14.40
N LYS A 32 -7.45 15.48 -13.79
CA LYS A 32 -6.39 16.48 -14.00
C LYS A 32 -5.03 16.05 -13.44
N TYR A 33 -5.01 15.11 -12.50
CA TYR A 33 -3.82 14.63 -11.79
C TYR A 33 -3.45 13.17 -12.13
N ALA A 34 -4.41 12.36 -12.57
CA ALA A 34 -4.32 10.91 -12.67
C ALA A 34 -3.08 10.35 -13.40
N TYR A 35 -2.50 11.12 -14.33
CA TYR A 35 -1.39 10.69 -15.18
C TYR A 35 -0.21 11.68 -15.17
N LEU A 36 -0.14 12.57 -14.17
CA LEU A 36 0.97 13.53 -14.06
C LEU A 36 2.21 12.92 -13.38
N GLY A 37 2.08 11.76 -12.73
CA GLY A 37 3.14 11.17 -11.89
C GLY A 37 3.40 11.96 -10.59
N HIS A 38 2.53 12.93 -10.28
CA HIS A 38 2.64 13.79 -9.11
C HIS A 38 2.10 13.05 -7.87
N PRO A 39 2.84 13.06 -6.74
CA PRO A 39 2.39 12.39 -5.53
C PRO A 39 1.15 13.08 -4.95
N LEU A 40 0.12 12.28 -4.69
CA LEU A 40 -1.20 12.77 -4.33
C LEU A 40 -1.78 12.00 -3.14
N LEU A 41 -2.50 12.71 -2.27
CA LEU A 41 -3.26 12.14 -1.16
C LEU A 41 -4.72 12.56 -1.25
N VAL A 42 -5.62 11.58 -1.27
CA VAL A 42 -7.06 11.83 -1.11
C VAL A 42 -7.47 11.54 0.33
N ARG A 43 -7.90 12.58 1.05
CA ARG A 43 -8.42 12.42 2.41
C ARG A 43 -9.80 11.77 2.39
N GLY A 44 -9.99 10.75 3.20
CA GLY A 44 -11.27 10.03 3.29
C GLY A 44 -11.72 9.40 1.96
N GLY A 45 -10.78 8.90 1.15
CA GLY A 45 -11.08 8.19 -0.11
C GLY A 45 -11.85 6.88 0.09
N CYS A 46 -11.84 6.31 1.29
CA CYS A 46 -12.48 5.03 1.61
C CYS A 46 -13.88 5.14 2.24
N LYS A 47 -14.56 6.30 2.16
CA LYS A 47 -15.79 6.60 2.94
C LYS A 47 -16.87 5.52 2.94
N ASN A 48 -17.04 4.77 1.86
CA ASN A 48 -18.09 3.76 1.71
C ASN A 48 -17.58 2.31 1.85
N TRP A 49 -16.33 2.12 2.26
CA TRP A 49 -15.73 0.78 2.35
C TRP A 49 -15.95 0.19 3.74
N THR A 50 -16.61 -0.97 3.80
CA THR A 50 -16.75 -1.72 5.05
C THR A 50 -15.43 -2.32 5.51
N ALA A 51 -14.42 -2.40 4.61
CA ALA A 51 -13.05 -2.80 4.91
C ALA A 51 -12.45 -2.06 6.12
N LEU A 52 -12.79 -0.78 6.30
CA LEU A 52 -12.36 0.00 7.47
C LEU A 52 -12.73 -0.70 8.80
N ASN A 53 -13.87 -1.39 8.86
CA ASN A 53 -14.33 -2.04 10.09
C ASN A 53 -14.04 -3.55 10.13
N VAL A 54 -13.74 -4.16 8.98
CA VAL A 54 -13.62 -5.62 8.85
C VAL A 54 -12.17 -6.08 8.76
N PHE A 55 -11.30 -5.35 8.05
CA PHE A 55 -9.97 -5.85 7.75
C PHE A 55 -9.01 -5.70 8.93
N ASP A 56 -8.57 -6.83 9.46
CA ASP A 56 -7.49 -6.98 10.42
C ASP A 56 -6.89 -8.39 10.38
N PHE A 57 -5.95 -8.62 11.30
CA PHE A 57 -5.25 -9.89 11.42
C PHE A 57 -6.20 -11.09 11.50
N ASP A 58 -7.24 -11.04 12.33
CA ASP A 58 -8.14 -12.18 12.54
C ASP A 58 -8.97 -12.45 11.28
N PHE A 59 -9.45 -11.39 10.61
CA PHE A 59 -10.13 -11.51 9.32
C PHE A 59 -9.23 -12.18 8.26
N PHE A 60 -8.02 -11.68 8.04
CA PHE A 60 -7.12 -12.23 7.02
C PHE A 60 -6.69 -13.67 7.38
N LYS A 61 -6.37 -13.92 8.65
CA LYS A 61 -6.03 -15.27 9.15
C LYS A 61 -7.16 -16.26 8.86
N GLN A 62 -8.40 -15.91 9.18
CA GLN A 62 -9.54 -16.79 8.92
C GLN A 62 -9.74 -17.01 7.42
N LEU A 63 -9.67 -15.95 6.63
CA LEU A 63 -9.87 -16.01 5.18
C LEU A 63 -8.83 -16.92 4.49
N TYR A 64 -7.56 -16.76 4.81
CA TYR A 64 -6.49 -17.59 4.22
C TYR A 64 -6.49 -19.03 4.74
N ASN A 65 -6.87 -19.28 6.00
CA ASN A 65 -6.97 -20.64 6.53
C ASN A 65 -8.15 -21.44 5.97
N THR A 66 -9.24 -20.77 5.61
CA THR A 66 -10.46 -21.43 5.13
C THR A 66 -10.53 -21.56 3.60
N THR A 67 -9.67 -20.84 2.88
CA THR A 67 -9.64 -20.88 1.41
C THR A 67 -8.58 -21.85 0.92
N LYS A 68 -9.02 -22.90 0.21
CA LYS A 68 -8.11 -23.92 -0.33
C LYS A 68 -7.12 -23.31 -1.32
N GLY A 69 -5.83 -23.61 -1.14
CA GLY A 69 -4.77 -23.14 -2.04
C GLY A 69 -4.39 -21.66 -1.86
N ALA A 70 -4.94 -20.95 -0.88
CA ALA A 70 -4.65 -19.52 -0.69
C ALA A 70 -3.17 -19.26 -0.37
N TYR A 71 -2.56 -20.05 0.52
CA TYR A 71 -1.13 -19.93 0.82
C TYR A 71 -0.25 -20.33 -0.37
N GLN A 72 -0.60 -21.41 -1.07
CA GLN A 72 0.14 -21.86 -2.25
C GLN A 72 0.16 -20.80 -3.35
N SER A 73 -0.97 -20.11 -3.60
CA SER A 73 -1.02 -19.02 -4.57
C SER A 73 -0.07 -17.87 -4.19
N VAL A 74 0.05 -17.55 -2.89
CA VAL A 74 1.02 -16.53 -2.44
C VAL A 74 2.47 -16.95 -2.70
N GLU A 75 2.79 -18.24 -2.52
CA GLU A 75 4.15 -18.77 -2.66
C GLU A 75 4.56 -19.02 -4.13
N GLU A 76 3.63 -19.49 -4.96
CA GLU A 76 3.93 -19.94 -6.33
C GLU A 76 3.58 -18.89 -7.41
N GLU A 77 2.59 -18.03 -7.17
CA GLU A 77 2.03 -17.11 -8.18
C GLU A 77 2.18 -15.63 -7.80
N CYS A 78 2.19 -15.31 -6.51
CA CYS A 78 2.32 -13.95 -5.98
C CYS A 78 3.62 -13.78 -5.19
N GLN A 79 3.63 -12.82 -4.25
CA GLN A 79 4.82 -12.46 -3.50
C GLN A 79 4.49 -12.22 -2.02
N PHE A 80 5.42 -12.64 -1.17
CA PHE A 80 5.44 -12.34 0.26
C PHE A 80 6.64 -11.45 0.58
N PHE A 81 6.45 -10.44 1.42
CA PHE A 81 7.45 -9.43 1.76
C PHE A 81 7.70 -9.41 3.29
N PRO A 82 8.76 -10.09 3.77
CA PRO A 82 9.12 -10.12 5.18
C PRO A 82 9.98 -8.91 5.56
N PHE A 83 9.37 -7.75 5.78
CA PHE A 83 10.10 -6.51 6.11
C PHE A 83 10.73 -6.58 7.50
N ARG A 84 12.02 -6.91 7.57
CA ARG A 84 12.80 -7.00 8.81
C ARG A 84 12.17 -7.95 9.84
N THR A 85 11.61 -9.06 9.36
CA THR A 85 11.06 -10.13 10.21
C THR A 85 11.76 -11.46 9.90
N THR A 86 11.55 -12.45 10.76
CA THR A 86 12.03 -13.83 10.57
C THR A 86 11.03 -14.72 9.86
N PHE A 87 9.85 -14.21 9.50
CA PHE A 87 8.83 -14.96 8.78
C PHE A 87 9.29 -15.30 7.36
N LEU A 88 9.08 -16.54 6.95
CA LEU A 88 9.39 -17.03 5.60
C LEU A 88 8.16 -17.10 4.70
N SER A 89 6.96 -17.19 5.28
CA SER A 89 5.72 -17.24 4.52
C SER A 89 4.56 -16.55 5.25
N LEU A 90 3.49 -16.24 4.50
CA LEU A 90 2.25 -15.72 5.07
C LEU A 90 1.59 -16.72 6.04
N GLN A 91 1.80 -18.03 5.83
CA GLN A 91 1.28 -19.06 6.72
C GLN A 91 1.94 -18.99 8.10
N GLU A 92 3.25 -18.75 8.17
CA GLU A 92 3.95 -18.57 9.44
C GLU A 92 3.45 -17.35 10.20
N VAL A 93 3.17 -16.24 9.49
CA VAL A 93 2.57 -15.03 10.07
C VAL A 93 1.23 -15.37 10.72
N PHE A 94 0.32 -16.04 10.01
CA PHE A 94 -0.99 -16.38 10.58
C PHE A 94 -0.95 -17.48 11.65
N ASN A 95 0.15 -18.23 11.75
CA ASN A 95 0.40 -19.20 12.82
C ASN A 95 1.16 -18.61 14.02
N MET A 96 1.52 -17.33 14.02
CA MET A 96 2.18 -16.70 15.17
C MET A 96 1.29 -16.72 16.42
N SER A 97 1.90 -16.56 17.60
CA SER A 97 1.17 -16.50 18.87
C SER A 97 0.19 -15.32 18.89
N GLU A 98 -0.92 -15.50 19.60
CA GLU A 98 -1.91 -14.42 19.77
C GLU A 98 -1.30 -13.20 20.47
N SER A 99 -0.38 -13.41 21.41
CA SER A 99 0.34 -12.35 22.10
C SER A 99 1.15 -11.47 21.14
N ARG A 100 1.82 -12.07 20.16
CA ARG A 100 2.59 -11.36 19.13
C ARG A 100 1.70 -10.71 18.08
N ALA A 101 0.63 -11.40 17.66
CA ALA A 101 -0.31 -10.86 16.68
C ALA A 101 -1.02 -9.59 17.20
N LYS A 102 -1.37 -9.59 18.50
CA LYS A 102 -2.10 -8.49 19.17
C LYS A 102 -1.18 -7.56 19.98
N MET A 103 0.14 -7.80 19.97
CA MET A 103 1.15 -7.07 20.76
C MET A 103 0.74 -6.87 22.23
N THR A 104 0.22 -7.91 22.87
CA THR A 104 -0.33 -7.81 24.25
C THR A 104 0.76 -7.83 25.33
N SER A 105 1.96 -8.31 25.01
CA SER A 105 3.12 -8.29 25.91
C SER A 105 4.16 -7.32 25.40
N LYS A 106 4.87 -6.66 26.33
CA LYS A 106 5.95 -5.71 26.02
C LYS A 106 7.22 -6.37 25.47
N ASP A 107 7.36 -7.67 25.71
CA ASP A 107 8.51 -8.46 25.28
C ASP A 107 8.37 -8.97 23.84
N GLU A 108 7.22 -8.75 23.20
CA GLU A 108 6.98 -9.18 21.83
C GLU A 108 7.71 -8.28 20.84
N GLU A 109 8.40 -8.92 19.88
CA GLU A 109 9.02 -8.20 18.77
C GLU A 109 7.94 -7.75 17.78
N THR A 110 7.96 -6.44 17.48
CA THR A 110 7.14 -5.85 16.41
C THR A 110 7.41 -6.53 15.09
N TRP A 111 6.40 -6.56 14.22
CA TRP A 111 6.49 -7.14 12.90
C TRP A 111 5.76 -6.26 11.89
N TYR A 112 6.23 -6.30 10.65
CA TYR A 112 5.57 -5.69 9.51
C TYR A 112 5.83 -6.54 8.28
N ILE A 113 4.76 -6.87 7.56
CA ILE A 113 4.81 -7.75 6.39
C ILE A 113 3.93 -7.16 5.28
N GLY A 114 4.24 -7.55 4.05
CA GLY A 114 3.37 -7.34 2.90
C GLY A 114 3.14 -8.64 2.16
N TRP A 115 2.06 -8.72 1.39
CA TRP A 115 1.85 -9.79 0.43
C TRP A 115 0.95 -9.33 -0.71
N SER A 116 1.07 -9.97 -1.86
CA SER A 116 0.09 -9.87 -2.94
C SER A 116 -0.88 -11.06 -2.91
N ASN A 117 -2.13 -10.79 -3.26
CA ASN A 117 -3.14 -11.81 -3.49
C ASN A 117 -3.48 -11.92 -4.98
N CYS A 118 -3.35 -13.13 -5.53
CA CYS A 118 -3.76 -13.47 -6.89
C CYS A 118 -4.81 -14.59 -6.91
N ASN A 119 -5.18 -15.14 -5.73
CA ASN A 119 -6.20 -16.16 -5.62
C ASN A 119 -7.60 -15.51 -5.81
N PRO A 120 -8.39 -15.96 -6.81
CA PRO A 120 -9.66 -15.34 -7.15
C PRO A 120 -10.74 -15.50 -6.06
N ASP A 121 -10.69 -16.58 -5.27
CA ASP A 121 -11.65 -16.82 -4.17
C ASP A 121 -11.40 -15.83 -3.03
N ILE A 122 -10.12 -15.59 -2.70
CA ILE A 122 -9.74 -14.54 -1.75
C ILE A 122 -10.18 -13.17 -2.28
N SER A 123 -9.84 -12.85 -3.54
CA SER A 123 -10.22 -11.57 -4.16
C SER A 123 -11.73 -11.35 -4.10
N SER A 124 -12.53 -12.37 -4.41
CA SER A 124 -14.00 -12.31 -4.34
C SER A 124 -14.51 -11.89 -2.97
N VAL A 125 -13.92 -12.41 -1.88
CA VAL A 125 -14.28 -12.00 -0.51
C VAL A 125 -13.80 -10.59 -0.22
N LEU A 126 -12.56 -10.24 -0.58
CA LEU A 126 -12.03 -8.90 -0.34
C LEU A 126 -12.89 -7.83 -1.04
N ARG A 127 -13.30 -8.04 -2.30
CA ARG A 127 -14.14 -7.09 -3.07
C ARG A 127 -15.56 -6.90 -2.53
N GLN A 128 -16.00 -7.68 -1.55
CA GLN A 128 -17.25 -7.40 -0.82
C GLN A 128 -17.09 -6.21 0.14
N HIS A 129 -15.85 -5.85 0.49
CA HIS A 129 -15.56 -4.87 1.54
C HIS A 129 -14.99 -3.54 1.03
N TYR A 130 -14.47 -3.51 -0.20
CA TYR A 130 -13.99 -2.30 -0.87
C TYR A 130 -14.24 -2.42 -2.36
N SER A 131 -14.15 -1.28 -3.04
CA SER A 131 -14.36 -1.14 -4.47
C SER A 131 -13.27 -0.28 -5.08
N LYS A 132 -13.32 -0.05 -6.39
CA LYS A 132 -12.50 0.97 -7.04
C LYS A 132 -12.71 2.32 -6.32
N PRO A 133 -11.66 3.07 -5.94
CA PRO A 133 -11.83 4.39 -5.35
C PRO A 133 -12.74 5.27 -6.21
N HIS A 134 -13.72 5.94 -5.60
CA HIS A 134 -14.83 6.58 -6.33
C HIS A 134 -14.38 7.72 -7.27
N PHE A 135 -13.18 8.24 -7.05
CA PHE A 135 -12.58 9.32 -7.82
C PHE A 135 -11.76 8.83 -9.01
N LEU A 136 -11.48 7.53 -9.13
CA LEU A 136 -10.86 7.00 -10.34
C LEU A 136 -11.84 7.09 -11.53
N PRO A 137 -11.34 7.29 -12.76
CA PRO A 137 -12.15 7.29 -13.97
C PRO A 137 -13.02 6.03 -14.11
N ASP A 138 -14.17 6.13 -14.79
CA ASP A 138 -15.10 5.00 -14.94
C ASP A 138 -14.51 3.86 -15.77
N ASP A 139 -13.73 4.22 -16.78
CA ASP A 139 -13.00 3.33 -17.69
C ASP A 139 -11.70 2.76 -17.09
N SER A 140 -11.28 3.20 -15.90
CA SER A 140 -10.14 2.62 -15.21
C SER A 140 -10.46 1.20 -14.70
N GLU A 141 -9.58 0.26 -15.03
CA GLU A 141 -9.61 -1.11 -14.53
C GLU A 141 -8.81 -1.22 -13.22
N LEU A 142 -9.24 -2.13 -12.34
CA LEU A 142 -8.44 -2.54 -11.18
C LEU A 142 -7.62 -3.77 -11.57
N SER A 143 -6.38 -3.82 -11.10
CA SER A 143 -5.61 -5.07 -11.19
C SER A 143 -6.32 -6.20 -10.45
N ALA A 144 -6.19 -7.42 -10.99
CA ALA A 144 -6.60 -8.64 -10.32
C ALA A 144 -5.79 -8.89 -9.03
N ILE A 145 -4.63 -8.24 -8.92
CA ILE A 145 -3.72 -8.35 -7.78
C ILE A 145 -4.06 -7.28 -6.75
N ASP A 146 -4.19 -7.72 -5.51
CA ASP A 146 -4.32 -6.87 -4.34
C ASP A 146 -3.03 -6.92 -3.52
N TRP A 147 -2.50 -5.74 -3.17
CA TRP A 147 -1.33 -5.60 -2.32
C TRP A 147 -1.77 -5.26 -0.90
N ILE A 148 -1.46 -6.12 0.06
CA ILE A 148 -1.85 -5.94 1.45
C ILE A 148 -0.59 -5.81 2.29
N PHE A 149 -0.57 -4.83 3.19
CA PHE A 149 0.50 -4.69 4.17
C PHE A 149 -0.09 -4.56 5.56
N MET A 150 0.54 -5.22 6.52
CA MET A 150 0.05 -5.29 7.88
C MET A 150 1.19 -5.38 8.89
N GLY A 151 1.03 -4.72 10.02
CA GLY A 151 1.96 -4.84 11.14
C GLY A 151 1.87 -3.68 12.11
N TYR A 152 2.91 -3.49 12.90
CA TYR A 152 3.00 -2.47 13.94
C TYR A 152 4.12 -1.47 13.64
N GLN A 153 4.28 -0.51 14.56
CA GLN A 153 5.28 0.56 14.45
C GLN A 153 6.68 0.08 14.07
N GLY A 154 7.36 0.92 13.29
CA GLY A 154 8.71 0.67 12.83
C GLY A 154 8.89 1.01 11.35
N THR A 155 10.08 0.74 10.84
CA THR A 155 10.36 0.86 9.41
C THR A 155 9.60 -0.24 8.65
N GLY A 156 8.77 0.17 7.69
CA GLY A 156 8.13 -0.74 6.75
C GLY A 156 9.07 -1.09 5.60
N ALA A 157 8.61 -0.86 4.36
CA ALA A 157 9.47 -1.00 3.20
C ALA A 157 10.63 0.01 3.24
N SER A 158 11.87 -0.48 3.08
CA SER A 158 13.08 0.34 2.97
C SER A 158 13.04 1.20 1.70
N MET A 159 13.91 2.20 1.58
CA MET A 159 13.98 3.06 0.39
C MET A 159 14.19 2.24 -0.90
N HIS A 160 13.23 2.30 -1.82
CA HIS A 160 13.27 1.56 -3.09
C HIS A 160 12.40 2.23 -4.17
N LEU A 161 12.55 1.73 -5.39
CA LEU A 161 11.57 1.90 -6.47
C LEU A 161 10.85 0.58 -6.68
N ASP A 162 9.58 0.69 -7.08
CA ASP A 162 8.83 -0.45 -7.58
C ASP A 162 9.14 -0.70 -9.06
N TYR A 163 8.68 -1.86 -9.53
CA TYR A 163 8.67 -2.25 -10.94
C TYR A 163 7.29 -2.79 -11.29
N VAL A 164 6.28 -1.94 -11.12
CA VAL A 164 4.88 -2.23 -11.45
C VAL A 164 4.57 -1.78 -12.87
N ARG A 165 3.48 -2.27 -13.47
CA ARG A 165 3.14 -1.91 -14.86
C ARG A 165 2.43 -0.58 -14.95
N ARG A 166 1.65 -0.26 -13.93
CA ARG A 166 0.65 0.79 -13.92
C ARG A 166 0.76 1.59 -12.63
N PRO A 167 0.30 2.86 -12.60
CA PRO A 167 0.28 3.65 -11.37
C PRO A 167 -0.48 2.92 -10.25
N SER A 168 -0.01 3.06 -9.01
CA SER A 168 -0.60 2.38 -7.86
C SER A 168 -1.28 3.36 -6.91
N TRP A 169 -2.30 2.87 -6.23
CA TRP A 169 -2.91 3.53 -5.09
C TRP A 169 -2.84 2.62 -3.86
N GLN A 170 -2.73 3.22 -2.68
CA GLN A 170 -2.78 2.50 -1.41
C GLN A 170 -3.72 3.21 -0.43
N ALA A 171 -4.72 2.47 0.04
CA ALA A 171 -5.65 2.89 1.07
C ALA A 171 -5.13 2.51 2.46
N GLN A 172 -5.19 3.44 3.40
CA GLN A 172 -4.90 3.19 4.81
C GLN A 172 -6.18 2.73 5.51
N ILE A 173 -6.25 1.44 5.86
CA ILE A 173 -7.46 0.81 6.38
C ILE A 173 -7.52 0.87 7.91
N LYS A 174 -6.41 0.60 8.60
CA LYS A 174 -6.23 0.76 10.05
C LYS A 174 -4.88 1.42 10.31
N GLY A 175 -4.73 2.14 11.43
CA GLY A 175 -3.45 2.79 11.74
C GLY A 175 -3.13 4.01 10.89
N SER A 176 -1.88 4.43 10.98
CA SER A 176 -1.27 5.47 10.16
C SER A 176 0.10 5.06 9.67
N LYS A 177 0.50 5.63 8.53
CA LYS A 177 1.77 5.35 7.88
C LYS A 177 2.32 6.62 7.26
N THR A 178 3.57 6.94 7.55
CA THR A 178 4.29 8.04 6.92
C THR A 178 5.06 7.53 5.71
N TRP A 179 4.83 8.16 4.57
CA TRP A 179 5.57 7.94 3.33
C TRP A 179 6.64 9.02 3.20
N TYR A 180 7.87 8.61 2.92
CA TYR A 180 8.98 9.51 2.61
C TYR A 180 9.38 9.25 1.16
N LEU A 181 9.38 10.31 0.36
CA LEU A 181 9.75 10.28 -1.05
C LEU A 181 11.07 11.02 -1.28
N LEU A 182 11.96 10.38 -2.03
CA LEU A 182 13.14 11.00 -2.59
C LEU A 182 13.00 11.05 -4.12
N PRO A 183 13.39 12.16 -4.76
CA PRO A 183 13.50 12.17 -6.20
C PRO A 183 14.62 11.23 -6.67
N PRO A 184 14.56 10.75 -7.91
CA PRO A 184 15.68 10.03 -8.49
C PRO A 184 16.91 10.94 -8.64
N PRO A 185 18.15 10.40 -8.59
CA PRO A 185 19.37 11.20 -8.60
C PRO A 185 19.47 12.24 -9.72
N GLU A 186 19.01 11.89 -10.93
CA GLU A 186 19.02 12.80 -12.09
C GLU A 186 18.08 14.02 -11.95
N CYS A 187 17.19 14.02 -10.96
CA CYS A 187 16.23 15.08 -10.70
C CYS A 187 16.45 15.80 -9.36
N GLU A 188 17.51 15.49 -8.60
CA GLU A 188 17.80 16.12 -7.30
C GLU A 188 17.99 17.65 -7.37
N ASP A 189 18.45 18.17 -8.52
CA ASP A 189 18.61 19.62 -8.73
C ASP A 189 17.29 20.37 -8.99
N VAL A 190 16.21 19.62 -9.26
CA VAL A 190 14.88 20.17 -9.65
C VAL A 190 13.81 19.84 -8.62
N CYS A 191 13.84 18.61 -8.10
CA CYS A 191 12.89 18.09 -7.14
C CYS A 191 13.43 18.22 -5.72
N THR A 192 12.53 18.20 -4.73
CA THR A 192 12.93 18.15 -3.32
C THR A 192 12.34 16.90 -2.64
N PRO A 193 13.02 16.34 -1.63
CA PRO A 193 12.45 15.33 -0.75
C PRO A 193 11.15 15.80 -0.13
N MET A 194 10.18 14.89 0.00
CA MET A 194 8.90 15.20 0.64
C MET A 194 8.39 14.01 1.44
N ASN A 195 7.47 14.28 2.37
CA ASN A 195 6.81 13.22 3.13
C ASN A 195 5.36 13.59 3.42
N ILE A 196 4.56 12.57 3.73
CA ILE A 196 3.19 12.76 4.20
C ILE A 196 2.75 11.58 5.06
N THR A 197 1.96 11.87 6.10
CA THR A 197 1.29 10.84 6.89
C THR A 197 -0.11 10.57 6.34
N VAL A 198 -0.33 9.31 6.01
CA VAL A 198 -1.60 8.75 5.56
C VAL A 198 -2.32 8.19 6.77
N HIS A 199 -3.55 8.64 7.01
CA HIS A 199 -4.36 8.19 8.14
C HIS A 199 -5.47 7.27 7.66
N ARG A 200 -6.04 6.50 8.59
CA ARG A 200 -7.22 5.66 8.35
C ARG A 200 -8.28 6.38 7.49
N GLY A 201 -8.64 5.74 6.37
CA GLY A 201 -9.62 6.22 5.41
C GLY A 201 -9.02 6.98 4.23
N ASP A 202 -7.77 7.41 4.31
CA ASP A 202 -7.08 8.11 3.22
C ASP A 202 -6.57 7.14 2.15
N ILE A 203 -6.39 7.65 0.93
CA ILE A 203 -5.80 6.92 -0.19
C ILE A 203 -4.65 7.75 -0.76
N ILE A 204 -3.45 7.19 -0.76
CA ILE A 204 -2.26 7.78 -1.38
C ILE A 204 -2.09 7.22 -2.78
N LEU A 205 -1.68 8.06 -3.72
CA LEU A 205 -1.35 7.71 -5.10
C LEU A 205 0.06 8.23 -5.41
N ILE A 206 0.94 7.31 -5.76
CA ILE A 206 2.34 7.60 -6.08
C ILE A 206 2.71 6.76 -7.29
N ASP A 207 3.40 7.37 -8.25
CA ASP A 207 4.11 6.60 -9.27
C ASP A 207 5.39 6.01 -8.65
N THR A 208 5.25 4.82 -8.06
CA THR A 208 6.31 4.16 -7.30
C THR A 208 7.45 3.63 -8.18
N ASN A 209 7.27 3.64 -9.52
CA ASN A 209 8.35 3.38 -10.48
C ASN A 209 9.29 4.59 -10.64
N GLN A 210 8.83 5.79 -10.29
CA GLN A 210 9.58 7.04 -10.47
C GLN A 210 10.03 7.69 -9.16
N TRP A 211 9.29 7.49 -8.07
CA TRP A 211 9.61 8.03 -6.75
C TRP A 211 10.23 6.99 -5.83
N TYR A 212 11.48 7.22 -5.43
CA TYR A 212 12.09 6.42 -4.37
C TYR A 212 11.30 6.64 -3.10
N HIS A 213 10.91 5.55 -2.44
CA HIS A 213 10.06 5.65 -1.29
C HIS A 213 10.41 4.67 -0.18
N THR A 214 10.24 5.12 1.06
CA THR A 214 10.26 4.30 2.27
C THR A 214 9.03 4.61 3.09
N THR A 215 8.59 3.64 3.88
CA THR A 215 7.43 3.80 4.76
C THR A 215 7.80 3.59 6.22
N VAL A 216 7.15 4.35 7.10
CA VAL A 216 7.26 4.22 8.56
C VAL A 216 5.86 4.08 9.12
N ILE A 217 5.64 3.03 9.92
CA ILE A 217 4.37 2.78 10.57
C ILE A 217 4.37 3.57 11.88
N GLU A 218 3.33 4.37 12.06
CA GLU A 218 3.19 5.30 13.17
C GLU A 218 2.22 4.77 14.23
N GLY A 219 2.48 5.10 15.50
CA GLY A 219 1.59 4.79 16.62
C GLY A 219 1.61 3.33 17.08
N ASN A 220 0.87 3.03 18.16
CA ASN A 220 0.86 1.70 18.77
C ASN A 220 -0.21 0.75 18.22
N GLU A 221 -1.12 1.26 17.37
CA GLU A 221 -2.15 0.44 16.76
C GLU A 221 -1.62 -0.32 15.54
N MET A 222 -2.25 -1.46 15.22
CA MET A 222 -1.93 -2.20 14.01
C MET A 222 -2.26 -1.35 12.77
N SER A 223 -1.28 -1.22 11.89
CA SER A 223 -1.43 -0.64 10.56
C SER A 223 -1.85 -1.72 9.58
N VAL A 224 -2.90 -1.43 8.80
CA VAL A 224 -3.36 -2.26 7.69
C VAL A 224 -3.54 -1.37 6.49
N THR A 225 -2.97 -1.76 5.36
CA THR A 225 -3.17 -1.07 4.08
C THR A 225 -3.51 -2.04 2.98
N LEU A 226 -4.29 -1.54 2.03
CA LEU A 226 -4.72 -2.25 0.85
C LEU A 226 -4.41 -1.38 -0.36
N GLY A 227 -3.77 -1.93 -1.38
CA GLY A 227 -3.47 -1.22 -2.61
C GLY A 227 -3.71 -2.07 -3.83
N SER A 228 -3.81 -1.39 -4.97
CA SER A 228 -3.90 -2.02 -6.27
C SER A 228 -3.33 -1.06 -7.32
N GLU A 229 -3.02 -1.60 -8.48
CA GLU A 229 -2.73 -0.82 -9.68
C GLU A 229 -4.03 -0.41 -10.37
N TYR A 230 -4.01 0.72 -11.08
CA TYR A 230 -5.17 1.22 -11.84
C TYR A 230 -4.78 1.75 -13.22
N ASP A 231 -5.67 1.47 -14.20
CA ASP A 231 -5.84 2.05 -15.55
C ASP A 231 -6.34 1.02 -16.57
#